data_AF-A0A936PB23-F1
#
_entry.id   AF-A0A936PB23-F1
#
_cell.length_a   1.000
_cell.length_b   1.000
_cell.length_c   1.000
_cell.angle_alpha   90.00
_cell.angle_beta   90.00
_cell.angle_gamma   90.00
#
_symmetry.space_group_name_H-M   'P 1'
#
loop_
_entity.id
_entity.type
_entity.pdbx_description
1 polymer ?
#
loop_
_entity_poly.entity_id
_entity_poly.type
_entity_poly.pdbx_seq_one_letter_code
_entity_poly.pdbx_strand_id
1 'polypeptide(L)' 'MGNGAPMDMDKAADWFQKAADQGLAHAQYNLGTMYADGRSVRRDAVKALELFQNAASQGLPKLR' A
#
# COMPACT_ATOMS: atom_id res chain seq x y z
N MET A 1 13.98 -8.03 21.47
CA MET A 1 13.84 -6.97 20.44
C MET A 1 13.34 -7.65 19.18
N GLY A 2 12.05 -7.52 18.89
CA GLY A 2 11.43 -8.14 17.71
C GLY A 2 11.81 -7.32 16.48
N ASN A 3 12.95 -7.65 15.88
CA ASN A 3 13.34 -7.10 14.60
C ASN A 3 12.32 -7.60 13.58
N GLY A 4 11.44 -6.72 13.10
CA GLY A 4 10.45 -7.02 12.08
C GLY A 4 11.14 -7.73 10.92
N ALA A 5 10.95 -9.04 10.86
CA ALA A 5 11.62 -9.89 9.92
C ALA A 5 11.00 -9.62 8.53
N PRO A 6 11.78 -9.71 7.44
CA PRO A 6 11.25 -9.58 6.08
C PRO A 6 10.00 -10.47 5.82
N MET A 7 9.88 -11.58 6.53
CA MET A 7 8.74 -12.51 6.49
C MET A 7 7.41 -11.91 7.00
N ASP A 8 7.44 -10.89 7.85
CA ASP A 8 6.24 -10.16 8.27
C ASP A 8 5.83 -9.10 7.24
N MET A 9 6.78 -8.60 6.45
CA MET A 9 6.48 -7.58 5.43
C MET A 9 5.75 -8.18 4.23
N ASP A 10 6.01 -9.44 3.86
CA ASP A 10 5.21 -10.15 2.84
C ASP A 10 3.75 -10.32 3.32
N LYS A 11 3.56 -10.79 4.55
CA LYS A 11 2.22 -10.90 5.16
C LYS A 11 1.54 -9.54 5.28
N ALA A 12 2.28 -8.49 5.64
CA ALA A 12 1.76 -7.14 5.69
C ALA A 12 1.30 -6.67 4.30
N ALA A 13 2.03 -7.02 3.23
CA ALA A 13 1.63 -6.71 1.86
C ALA A 13 0.28 -7.37 1.52
N ASP A 14 0.08 -8.63 1.90
CA ASP A 14 -1.21 -9.33 1.72
C ASP A 14 -2.36 -8.66 2.47
N TRP A 15 -2.13 -8.25 3.73
CA TRP A 15 -3.15 -7.55 4.52
C TRP A 15 -3.48 -6.19 3.94
N PHE A 16 -2.47 -5.42 3.53
CA PHE A 16 -2.69 -4.13 2.90
C PHE A 16 -3.33 -4.25 1.52
N GLN A 17 -3.06 -5.32 0.76
CA GLN A 17 -3.74 -5.59 -0.50
C GLN A 17 -5.24 -5.84 -0.27
N LYS A 18 -5.60 -6.73 0.67
CA LYS A 18 -7.01 -6.97 1.02
C LYS A 18 -7.75 -5.72 1.49
N ALA A 19 -7.06 -4.85 2.23
CA ALA A 19 -7.62 -3.59 2.70
C ALA A 19 -7.68 -2.53 1.57
N ALA A 20 -6.70 -2.51 0.67
CA ALA A 20 -6.68 -1.66 -0.51
C ALA A 20 -7.82 -2.00 -1.49
N ASP A 21 -8.12 -3.29 -1.66
CA ASP A 21 -9.26 -3.79 -2.44
C ASP A 21 -10.61 -3.41 -1.82
N GLN A 22 -10.65 -3.14 -0.52
CA GLN A 22 -11.83 -2.61 0.17
C GLN A 22 -11.94 -1.07 0.10
N GLY A 23 -11.03 -0.39 -0.61
CA GLY A 23 -11.03 1.07 -0.71
C GLY A 23 -10.45 1.78 0.52
N LEU A 24 -9.69 1.10 1.37
CA LEU A 24 -9.04 1.78 2.49
C LEU A 24 -7.84 2.59 1.99
N ALA A 25 -7.99 3.91 1.92
CA ALA A 25 -6.95 4.84 1.47
C ALA A 25 -5.62 4.68 2.22
N HIS A 26 -5.66 4.44 3.53
CA HIS A 26 -4.47 4.18 4.34
C HIS A 26 -3.74 2.89 3.93
N ALA A 27 -4.48 1.85 3.57
CA ALA A 27 -3.89 0.59 3.12
C ALA A 27 -3.26 0.72 1.73
N GLN A 28 -3.92 1.45 0.84
CA GLN A 28 -3.37 1.76 -0.48
C GLN A 28 -2.06 2.56 -0.37
N TYR A 29 -2.01 3.57 0.51
CA TYR A 29 -0.78 4.33 0.76
C TYR A 29 0.37 3.46 1.29
N ASN A 30 0.09 2.60 2.28
CA ASN A 30 1.10 1.69 2.85
C ASN A 30 1.58 0.65 1.83
N LEU A 31 0.67 0.09 1.02
CA LEU A 31 1.03 -0.84 -0.03
C LEU A 31 1.85 -0.15 -1.14
N GLY A 32 1.48 1.07 -1.51
CA GLY A 32 2.22 1.86 -2.50
C GLY A 32 3.65 2.17 -2.05
N THR A 33 3.85 2.48 -0.76
CA THR A 33 5.19 2.66 -0.20
C THR A 33 6.01 1.37 -0.20
N MET A 34 5.38 0.21 0.02
CA MET A 34 6.06 -1.09 -0.08
C MET A 34 6.51 -1.41 -1.52
N TYR A 35 5.68 -1.11 -2.52
CA TYR A 35 6.03 -1.22 -3.94
C TYR A 35 7.12 -0.21 -4.38
N ALA A 36 7.15 0.98 -3.79
CA ALA A 36 8.17 1.99 -4.07
C ALA A 36 9.54 1.63 -3.48
N ASP A 37 9.57 1.12 -2.25
CA ASP A 37 10.81 0.79 -1.54
C ASP A 37 11.38 -0.57 -1.95
N GLY A 38 10.53 -1.49 -2.42
CA GLY A 38 10.96 -2.83 -2.86
C GLY A 38 11.41 -3.76 -1.72
N ARG A 39 11.05 -3.44 -0.47
CA ARG A 39 11.46 -4.18 0.75
C ARG A 39 10.80 -5.53 0.93
N SER A 40 9.63 -5.75 0.33
CA SER A 40 8.86 -7.00 0.46
C SER A 40 8.21 -7.46 -0.84
N VAL A 41 7.83 -6.51 -1.69
CA VAL A 41 7.34 -6.80 -3.04
C VAL A 41 8.37 -6.38 -4.06
N ARG A 42 8.39 -7.04 -5.23
CA ARG A 42 9.20 -6.59 -6.35
C ARG A 42 8.86 -5.11 -6.63
N ARG A 43 9.89 -4.26 -6.64
CA ARG A 43 9.71 -2.82 -6.84
C ARG A 43 8.90 -2.55 -8.10
N ASP A 44 7.79 -1.85 -7.96
CA ASP A 44 6.89 -1.49 -9.04
C ASP A 44 6.39 -0.05 -8.83
N ALA A 45 7.07 0.89 -9.49
CA ALA A 45 6.75 2.30 -9.36
C ALA A 45 5.39 2.66 -9.99
N VAL A 46 4.94 1.90 -11.00
CA VAL A 46 3.65 2.14 -11.65
C VAL A 46 2.54 1.75 -10.68
N LYS A 47 2.65 0.57 -10.07
CA LYS A 47 1.68 0.08 -9.09
C LYS A 47 1.66 0.92 -7.82
N ALA A 48 2.83 1.40 -7.38
CA ALA A 48 2.92 2.35 -6.27
C ALA A 48 2.15 3.66 -6.57
N LEU A 49 2.35 4.22 -7.76
CA LEU A 49 1.69 5.46 -8.18
C LEU A 49 0.17 5.30 -8.24
N GLU A 50 -0.33 4.20 -8.81
CA GLU A 50 -1.76 3.91 -8.88
C GLU A 50 -2.39 3.81 -7.49
N LEU A 51 -1.73 3.12 -6.56
CA LEU A 51 -2.18 3.00 -5.18
C LEU A 51 -2.23 4.37 -4.48
N PHE A 52 -1.23 5.24 -4.69
CA PHE A 52 -1.25 6.59 -4.15
C PHE A 52 -2.36 7.47 -4.74
N GLN A 53 -2.61 7.35 -6.05
CA GLN A 53 -3.69 8.07 -6.71
C GLN A 53 -5.06 7.64 -6.19
N ASN A 54 -5.27 6.33 -6.01
CA ASN A 54 -6.49 5.80 -5.44
C ASN A 54 -6.67 6.24 -3.98
N ALA A 55 -5.60 6.28 -3.20
CA ALA A 55 -5.64 6.74 -1.81
C ALA A 55 -6.03 8.22 -1.73
N ALA A 56 -5.38 9.07 -2.54
CA ALA A 56 -5.65 10.50 -2.60
C ALA A 56 -7.08 10.80 -3.07
N SER A 57 -7.57 10.07 -4.07
CA SER A 57 -8.91 10.24 -4.62
C SER A 57 -10.03 9.83 -3.65
N GLN A 58 -9.74 8.94 -2.71
CA GLN A 58 -10.71 8.49 -1.69
C GLN A 58 -10.67 9.35 -0.42
N GLY A 59 -9.53 9.99 -0.12
CA GLY A 59 -9.42 10.95 0.98
C GLY A 59 -9.99 12.34 0.67
N LEU A 60 -10.10 12.70 -0.61
CA LEU A 60 -10.77 13.93 -1.03
C LEU A 60 -12.27 13.64 -1.21
N PRO A 61 -13.16 14.19 -0.35
CA PRO A 61 -14.58 14.20 -0.69
C PRO A 61 -14.69 14.93 -2.02
N LYS A 62 -15.23 14.24 -3.04
CA LYS A 62 -15.55 14.84 -4.33
C LYS A 62 -16.44 16.06 -4.03
N LEU A 63 -15.87 17.26 -4.11
CA LEU A 63 -16.65 18.50 -4.08
C LEU A 63 -17.59 18.42 -5.29
N ARG A 64 -18.85 18.10 -5.03
CA ARG A 64 -19.97 18.29 -5.96
C ARG A 64 -20.56 19.68 -5.76
#